data_AF-A0A652JT41-F1
#
_entry.id   AF-A0A652JT41-F1
#
_cell.length_a   1.000
_cell.length_b   1.000
_cell.length_c   1.000
_cell.angle_alpha   90.00
_cell.angle_beta   90.00
_cell.angle_gamma   90.00
#
_symmetry.space_group_name_H-M   'P 1'
#
loop_
_entity.id
_entity.type
_entity.pdbx_description
1 polymer ?
#
loop_
_entity_poly.entity_id
_entity_poly.type
_entity_poly.pdbx_seq_one_letter_code
_entity_poly.pdbx_strand_id
1 'polypeptide(L)' 'MSSIEETDRPERLSTMQRVVDKVRIVTLQGEIDHTTKDMLPAALLKQDDTVLDRHPDVEHALNT' A
#
# COMPACT_ATOMS: atom_id res chain seq x y z
N MET A 1 24.73 25.74 -13.72
CA MET A 1 24.74 24.41 -13.08
C MET A 1 24.04 24.59 -11.75
N SER A 2 22.72 24.36 -11.67
CA SER A 2 22.01 24.52 -10.40
C SER A 2 22.40 23.37 -9.49
N SER A 3 23.11 23.69 -8.41
CA SER A 3 23.26 22.80 -7.28
C SER A 3 21.86 22.60 -6.70
N ILE A 4 21.37 21.37 -6.72
CA ILE A 4 20.20 20.99 -5.92
C ILE A 4 20.74 20.94 -4.49
N GLU A 5 20.60 22.04 -3.77
CA GLU A 5 20.93 22.09 -2.35
C GLU A 5 20.12 20.99 -1.66
N GLU A 6 20.79 20.03 -1.01
CA GLU A 6 20.14 19.13 -0.07
C GLU A 6 19.58 20.01 1.05
N THR A 7 18.33 20.40 0.89
CA THR A 7 17.59 21.16 1.89
C THR A 7 17.38 20.22 3.07
N ASP A 8 17.69 20.70 4.27
CA ASP A 8 17.55 19.97 5.52
C ASP A 8 16.19 19.25 5.55
N ARG A 9 16.18 17.92 5.41
CA ARG A 9 15.00 17.16 5.02
C ARG A 9 14.03 17.09 6.21
N PRO A 10 12.90 17.83 6.20
CA PRO A 10 11.92 17.67 7.27
C PRO A 10 11.35 16.25 7.17
N GLU A 11 11.30 15.59 8.33
CA GLU A 11 10.81 14.23 8.61
C GLU A 11 10.47 13.32 7.42
N ARG A 12 11.16 12.16 7.33
CA ARG A 12 10.84 11.07 6.40
C ARG A 12 9.34 10.78 6.38
N LEU A 13 8.77 10.64 5.17
CA LEU A 13 7.37 10.30 4.94
C LEU A 13 6.92 9.16 5.89
N SER A 14 5.97 9.44 6.76
CA SER A 14 5.39 8.48 7.67
C SER A 14 4.03 8.00 7.17
N THR A 15 3.61 6.80 7.60
CA THR A 15 2.39 6.17 7.13
C THR A 15 1.62 5.56 8.30
N MET A 16 0.33 5.83 8.37
CA MET A 16 -0.61 5.19 9.28
C MET A 16 -1.76 4.58 8.47
N GLN A 17 -2.26 3.43 8.90
CA GLN A 17 -3.38 2.75 8.24
C GLN A 17 -4.47 2.37 9.24
N ARG A 18 -5.73 2.46 8.81
CA ARG A 18 -6.89 1.95 9.53
C ARG A 18 -7.98 1.50 8.56
N VAL A 19 -8.87 0.62 9.01
CA VAL A 19 -10.04 0.19 8.24
C VAL A 19 -11.29 0.67 8.96
N VAL A 20 -12.21 1.31 8.23
CA VAL A 20 -13.52 1.79 8.71
C VAL A 20 -14.57 1.35 7.71
N ASP A 21 -15.59 0.59 8.14
CA ASP A 21 -16.67 0.11 7.27
C ASP A 21 -16.19 -0.54 5.96
N LYS A 22 -15.17 -1.41 6.05
CA LYS A 22 -14.50 -2.07 4.91
C LYS A 22 -13.71 -1.12 3.98
N VAL A 23 -13.62 0.16 4.31
CA VAL A 23 -12.79 1.15 3.60
C VAL A 23 -11.41 1.22 4.26
N ARG A 24 -10.35 1.00 3.49
CA ARG A 24 -8.96 1.19 3.94
C ARG A 24 -8.61 2.67 3.83
N ILE A 25 -8.30 3.28 4.96
CA ILE A 25 -7.83 4.67 5.06
C ILE A 25 -6.32 4.63 5.31
N VAL A 26 -5.55 5.21 4.40
CA VAL A 26 -4.10 5.39 4.53
C VAL A 26 -3.83 6.88 4.73
N THR A 27 -3.16 7.21 5.83
CA THR A 27 -2.72 8.57 6.15
C THR A 27 -1.22 8.66 5.94
N LEU A 28 -0.80 9.64 5.15
CA LEU A 28 0.61 9.94 4.87
C LEU A 28 0.93 11.30 5.48
N GLN A 29 2.05 11.42 6.17
CA GLN A 29 2.52 12.67 6.77
C GLN A 29 3.99 12.88 6.42
N GLY A 30 4.31 14.07 5.90
CA GLY A 30 5.64 14.43 5.40
C GLY A 30 5.60 14.79 3.92
N GLU A 31 6.78 14.91 3.32
CA GLU A 31 6.93 15.34 1.93
C GLU A 31 6.87 14.15 0.96
N ILE A 32 6.29 14.39 -0.22
CA ILE A 32 6.30 13.45 -1.34
C ILE A 32 7.20 14.02 -2.43
N ASP A 33 8.40 13.46 -2.52
CA ASP A 33 9.40 13.80 -3.52
C ASP A 33 9.95 12.57 -4.25
N HIS A 34 10.98 12.76 -5.07
CA HIS A 34 11.64 11.70 -5.82
C HIS A 34 12.30 10.61 -4.95
N THR A 35 12.65 10.92 -3.70
CA THR A 35 13.28 9.98 -2.75
C THR A 35 12.26 9.09 -2.05
N THR A 36 11.01 9.53 -1.99
CA THR A 36 9.88 8.78 -1.39
C THR A 36 9.06 7.97 -2.41
N LYS A 37 9.50 7.94 -3.66
CA LYS A 37 8.78 7.33 -4.79
C LYS A 37 8.34 5.88 -4.54
N ASP A 38 9.14 5.10 -3.80
CA ASP A 38 8.83 3.69 -3.53
C ASP A 38 7.93 3.50 -2.30
N MET A 39 7.89 4.48 -1.39
CA MET A 39 7.08 4.42 -0.18
C MET A 39 5.60 4.65 -0.47
N LEU A 40 5.28 5.54 -1.40
CA LEU A 40 3.88 5.85 -1.75
C LEU A 40 3.14 4.64 -2.37
N PRO A 41 3.69 3.93 -3.38
CA PRO A 41 3.11 2.68 -3.87
C PRO A 41 3.03 1.62 -2.78
N ALA A 42 4.07 1.47 -1.96
CA ALA A 42 4.07 0.48 -0.86
C ALA A 42 2.96 0.76 0.18
N ALA A 43 2.66 2.04 0.45
CA ALA A 43 1.60 2.43 1.36
C ALA A 43 0.19 2.23 0.74
N LEU A 44 0.02 2.52 -0.55
CA LEU A 44 -1.30 2.53 -1.19
C LEU A 44 -1.71 1.19 -1.79
N LEU A 45 -0.77 0.43 -2.33
CA LEU A 45 -1.07 -0.88 -2.90
C LEU A 45 -1.52 -1.81 -1.76
N LYS A 46 -2.65 -2.46 -1.98
CA LYS A 46 -3.04 -3.59 -1.14
C LYS A 46 -1.96 -4.63 -1.36
N GLN A 47 -1.26 -5.06 -0.31
CA GLN A 47 -0.51 -6.31 -0.41
C GLN A 47 -1.56 -7.33 -0.82
N ASP A 48 -1.34 -8.04 -1.93
CA ASP A 48 -2.25 -9.07 -2.37
C ASP A 48 -2.41 -10.05 -1.22
N ASP A 49 -3.48 -9.86 -0.45
CA ASP A 49 -4.00 -10.90 0.40
C ASP A 49 -4.38 -11.99 -0.59
N THR A 50 -3.48 -12.95 -0.77
CA THR A 50 -3.83 -14.29 -1.20
C THR A 50 -4.71 -14.92 -0.12
N VAL A 51 -5.83 -14.29 0.22
CA VAL A 51 -6.99 -15.02 0.67
C VAL A 51 -7.54 -15.62 -0.61
N LEU A 52 -6.92 -16.73 -0.98
CA LEU A 52 -7.57 -17.73 -1.80
C LEU A 52 -8.82 -18.08 -1.01
N ASP A 53 -9.92 -17.40 -1.36
CA ASP A 53 -11.27 -17.75 -0.98
C ASP A 53 -11.52 -19.12 -1.64
N ARG A 54 -10.92 -20.16 -1.05
CA ARG A 54 -11.20 -21.55 -1.33
C ARG A 54 -12.61 -21.75 -0.85
N HIS A 55 -13.57 -21.44 -1.69
CA HIS A 55 -14.92 -21.93 -1.55
C HIS A 55 -14.84 -23.47 -1.60
N PRO A 56 -15.02 -24.19 -0.48
CA PRO A 56 -14.90 -25.64 -0.49
C PRO A 56 -16.25 -26.20 -0.91
N ASP A 57 -16.62 -26.11 -2.20
CA ASP A 57 -17.81 -26.85 -2.68
C ASP A 57 -17.98 -26.95 -4.20
N VAL A 58 -16.93 -27.27 -4.96
CA VAL A 58 -17.12 -27.63 -6.38
C VAL A 58 -16.31 -28.85 -6.82
N GLU A 59 -16.37 -29.96 -6.08
CA GLU A 59 -15.85 -31.27 -6.56
C GLU A 59 -16.83 -32.44 -6.31
N HIS A 60 -18.13 -32.24 -6.51
CA HIS A 60 -19.12 -33.34 -6.47
C HIS A 60 -20.09 -33.39 -7.65
N ALA A 61 -19.68 -32.95 -8.85
CA ALA A 61 -20.56 -33.04 -10.00
C ALA A 61 -19.86 -33.34 -11.33
N LEU A 62 -18.86 -34.22 -11.40
CA LEU A 62 -18.42 -34.83 -12.66
C LEU A 62 -17.85 -36.25 -12.42
N ASN A 63 -18.70 -37.18 -12.01
CA ASN A 63 -18.49 -38.59 -12.30
C ASN A 63 -19.85 -39.30 -12.38
N THR A 64 -20.38 -39.38 -13.60
CA THR A 64 -21.45 -40.31 -13.99
C THR A 64 -20.99 -41.01 -15.25
#